data_AF-F6BD64-F1
#
_entry.id   AF-F6BD64-F1
#
_cell.length_a   1.000
_cell.length_b   1.000
_cell.length_c   1.000
_cell.angle_alpha   90.00
_cell.angle_beta   90.00
_cell.angle_gamma   90.00
#
_symmetry.space_group_name_H-M   'P 1'
#
loop_
_entity.id
_entity.type
_entity.pdbx_description
1 polymer ?
#
loop_
_entity_poly.entity_id
_entity_poly.type
_entity_poly.pdbx_seq_one_letter_code
_entity_poly.pdbx_strand_id
1 'polypeptide(L)'
;MDVYEILFQKCLEYEVLLDDEKIPLWKLKKEDLDKVNFGLPWENLQDLAIYLYELKKEQQRSKELIKCDIAEILVGIAFLKPKKSGSLIADESLGINTCLNYLSELITARINCITRYYYLMKKPHNTDIFDEIILKFPQKKDIRAKNINDLREIVYKLRSYFEK
;
A
#
# COMPACT_ATOMS: atom_id res chain seq x y z
N MET A 1 8.73 -3.86 17.93
CA MET A 1 7.59 -4.05 17.01
C MET A 1 8.12 -3.92 15.60
N ASP A 2 7.90 -4.92 14.76
CA ASP A 2 8.35 -4.94 13.36
C ASP A 2 7.59 -3.86 12.55
N VAL A 3 8.25 -3.23 11.57
CA VAL A 3 7.65 -2.15 10.76
C VAL A 3 6.40 -2.61 10.02
N TYR A 4 6.40 -3.85 9.53
CA TYR A 4 5.27 -4.44 8.83
C TYR A 4 4.10 -4.73 9.78
N GLU A 5 4.37 -5.03 11.05
CA GLU A 5 3.32 -5.14 12.06
C GLU A 5 2.68 -3.77 12.35
N ILE A 6 3.48 -2.70 12.45
CA ILE A 6 2.93 -1.35 12.62
C ILE A 6 2.09 -0.95 11.41
N LEU A 7 2.53 -1.30 10.21
CA LEU A 7 1.78 -1.06 8.98
C LEU A 7 0.45 -1.81 8.98
N PHE A 8 0.46 -3.09 9.38
CA PHE A 8 -0.76 -3.88 9.50
C PHE A 8 -1.75 -3.23 10.48
N GLN A 9 -1.29 -2.80 11.65
CA GLN A 9 -2.14 -2.08 12.61
C GLN A 9 -2.69 -0.77 12.01
N LYS A 10 -1.88 -0.01 11.24
CA LYS A 10 -2.36 1.17 10.51
C LYS A 10 -3.43 0.84 9.48
N CYS A 11 -3.33 -0.30 8.78
CA CYS A 11 -4.39 -0.75 7.87
C CYS A 11 -5.69 -1.10 8.62
N LEU A 12 -5.60 -1.67 9.82
CA LEU A 12 -6.77 -1.97 10.65
C LEU A 12 -7.49 -0.72 11.17
N GLU A 13 -6.76 0.37 11.39
CA GLU A 13 -7.32 1.67 11.78
C GLU A 13 -7.88 2.48 10.60
N TYR A 14 -7.82 1.96 9.37
CA TYR A 14 -8.38 2.63 8.21
C TYR A 14 -9.89 2.82 8.37
N GLU A 15 -10.36 4.07 8.27
CA GLU A 15 -11.77 4.41 8.43
C GLU A 15 -12.54 4.05 7.16
N VAL A 16 -13.62 3.30 7.33
CA VAL A 16 -14.58 2.93 6.30
C VAL A 16 -15.97 3.45 6.65
N LEU A 17 -16.87 3.48 5.68
CA LEU A 17 -18.26 3.90 5.87
C LEU A 17 -19.19 2.68 5.90
N LEU A 18 -19.89 2.49 7.01
CA LEU A 18 -20.96 1.50 7.17
C LEU A 18 -22.19 2.24 7.72
N ASP A 19 -23.31 2.16 7.00
CA ASP A 19 -24.58 2.83 7.38
C ASP A 19 -24.39 4.34 7.70
N ASP A 20 -23.63 5.04 6.86
CA ASP A 20 -23.25 6.46 7.00
C ASP A 20 -22.39 6.81 8.25
N GLU A 21 -21.97 5.80 9.03
CA GLU A 21 -21.03 5.97 10.13
C GLU A 21 -19.60 5.62 9.71
N LYS A 22 -18.65 6.44 10.16
CA LYS A 22 -17.22 6.14 10.02
C LYS A 22 -16.79 5.20 11.13
N ILE A 23 -16.33 4.02 10.73
CA ILE A 23 -15.80 3.02 11.66
C ILE A 23 -14.44 2.52 11.17
N PRO A 24 -13.49 2.22 12.07
CA PRO A 24 -12.24 1.60 11.68
C PRO A 24 -12.45 0.15 11.21
N LEU A 25 -11.62 -0.29 10.28
CA LEU A 25 -11.71 -1.61 9.65
C LEU A 25 -11.74 -2.77 10.66
N TRP A 26 -11.00 -2.68 11.77
CA TRP A 26 -10.98 -3.72 12.80
C TRP A 26 -12.33 -3.96 13.50
N LYS A 27 -13.27 -3.00 13.43
CA LYS A 27 -14.62 -3.14 14.00
C LYS A 27 -15.62 -3.81 13.07
N LEU A 28 -15.31 -3.94 11.78
CA LEU A 28 -16.19 -4.60 10.83
C LEU A 28 -16.36 -6.07 11.18
N LYS A 29 -17.52 -6.63 10.86
CA LYS A 29 -17.76 -8.07 10.84
C LYS A 29 -17.75 -8.58 9.42
N LYS A 30 -17.67 -9.90 9.27
CA LYS A 30 -17.68 -10.56 7.96
C LYS A 30 -18.91 -10.21 7.14
N GLU A 31 -20.07 -10.08 7.80
CA GLU A 31 -21.34 -9.78 7.16
C GLU A 31 -21.42 -8.34 6.63
N ASP A 32 -20.55 -7.45 7.12
CA ASP A 32 -20.53 -6.04 6.76
C ASP A 32 -19.72 -5.79 5.47
N LEU A 33 -18.83 -6.71 5.09
CA LEU A 33 -17.90 -6.53 3.97
C LEU A 33 -18.58 -6.31 2.61
N ASP A 34 -19.80 -6.81 2.43
CA ASP A 34 -20.56 -6.62 1.19
C ASP A 34 -21.34 -5.28 1.14
N LYS A 35 -21.49 -4.61 2.30
CA LYS A 35 -22.25 -3.35 2.43
C LYS A 35 -21.36 -2.15 2.67
N VAL A 36 -20.16 -2.38 3.19
CA VAL A 36 -19.21 -1.34 3.56
C VAL A 36 -18.70 -0.62 2.33
N ASN A 37 -18.65 0.71 2.41
CA ASN A 37 -17.93 1.53 1.45
C ASN A 37 -16.54 1.83 2.02
N PHE A 38 -15.52 1.27 1.38
CA PHE A 38 -14.13 1.48 1.79
C PHE A 38 -13.64 2.91 1.51
N GLY A 39 -14.38 3.77 0.79
CA GLY A 39 -13.94 5.15 0.52
C GLY A 39 -12.66 5.25 -0.32
N LEU A 40 -12.27 4.16 -0.98
CA LEU A 40 -11.06 4.07 -1.78
C LEU A 40 -11.22 4.89 -3.08
N PRO A 41 -10.16 5.56 -3.55
CA PRO A 41 -10.21 6.35 -4.78
C PRO A 41 -10.21 5.48 -6.06
N TRP A 42 -10.03 4.17 -5.92
CA TRP A 42 -9.98 3.23 -7.04
C TRP A 42 -11.20 2.30 -6.99
N GLU A 43 -11.81 2.03 -8.14
CA GLU A 43 -13.02 1.18 -8.20
C GLU A 43 -12.68 -0.32 -8.20
N ASN A 44 -11.48 -0.69 -8.67
CA ASN A 44 -11.07 -2.08 -8.85
C ASN A 44 -9.54 -2.22 -8.85
N LEU A 45 -9.05 -3.47 -8.80
CA LEU A 45 -7.61 -3.78 -8.80
C LEU A 45 -6.86 -3.27 -10.04
N GLN A 46 -7.52 -3.15 -11.19
CA GLN A 46 -6.86 -2.65 -12.40
C GLN A 46 -6.58 -1.14 -12.27
N ASP A 47 -7.54 -0.37 -11.76
CA ASP A 47 -7.36 1.08 -11.55
C ASP A 47 -6.26 1.35 -10.52
N LEU A 48 -6.23 0.57 -9.43
CA LEU A 48 -5.16 0.62 -8.45
C LEU A 48 -3.80 0.24 -9.06
N ALA A 49 -3.74 -0.80 -9.90
CA ALA A 49 -2.50 -1.18 -10.56
C ALA A 49 -1.97 -0.09 -11.51
N ILE A 50 -2.86 0.59 -12.25
CA ILE A 50 -2.51 1.72 -13.11
C ILE A 50 -1.97 2.87 -12.27
N TYR A 51 -2.68 3.25 -11.19
CA TYR A 51 -2.23 4.28 -10.26
C TYR A 51 -0.83 3.98 -9.70
N LEU A 52 -0.59 2.77 -9.21
CA LEU A 52 0.72 2.36 -8.68
C LEU A 52 1.83 2.41 -9.74
N TYR A 53 1.51 2.01 -10.98
CA TYR A 53 2.45 2.06 -12.10
C TYR A 53 2.84 3.50 -12.47
N GLU A 54 1.89 4.42 -12.45
CA GLU A 54 2.13 5.84 -12.71
C GLU A 54 2.91 6.48 -11.56
N LEU A 55 2.47 6.24 -10.32
CA LEU A 55 3.11 6.78 -9.12
C LEU A 55 4.57 6.32 -8.99
N LYS A 56 4.87 5.04 -9.27
CA LYS A 56 6.27 4.58 -9.26
C LYS A 56 7.11 5.29 -10.33
N LYS A 57 6.55 5.52 -11.52
CA LYS A 57 7.25 6.20 -12.62
C LYS A 57 7.52 7.66 -12.29
N GLU A 58 6.55 8.31 -11.66
CA GLU A 58 6.69 9.68 -11.17
C GLU A 58 7.77 9.75 -10.09
N GLN A 59 7.74 8.84 -9.11
CA GLN A 59 8.71 8.80 -8.02
C GLN A 59 10.14 8.55 -8.51
N GLN A 60 10.32 7.70 -9.53
CA GLN A 60 11.63 7.45 -10.16
C GLN A 60 12.23 8.68 -10.87
N ARG A 61 11.38 9.61 -11.31
CA ARG A 61 11.79 10.84 -12.00
C ARG A 61 11.91 12.03 -11.04
N SER A 62 11.26 11.96 -9.88
CA SER A 62 11.27 13.01 -8.88
C SER A 62 12.54 12.99 -8.02
N LYS A 63 12.97 14.19 -7.60
CA LYS A 63 13.99 14.37 -6.54
C LYS A 63 13.36 14.47 -5.15
N GLU A 64 12.03 14.54 -5.10
CA GLU A 64 11.25 14.67 -3.88
C GLU A 64 10.40 13.42 -3.64
N LEU A 65 10.05 13.16 -2.39
CA LEU A 65 9.09 12.11 -2.05
C LEU A 65 7.68 12.58 -2.38
N ILE A 66 7.05 11.85 -3.30
CA ILE A 66 5.66 12.06 -3.69
C ILE A 66 4.78 11.54 -2.56
N LYS A 67 3.67 12.21 -2.26
CA LYS A 67 2.77 11.74 -1.20
C LYS A 67 2.13 10.40 -1.62
N CYS A 68 2.13 9.44 -0.71
CA CYS A 68 1.58 8.11 -0.92
C CYS A 68 1.09 7.57 0.42
N ASP A 69 -0.14 7.06 0.48
CA ASP A 69 -0.65 6.37 1.66
C ASP A 69 -0.55 4.86 1.45
N ILE A 70 0.49 4.25 2.01
CA ILE A 70 0.73 2.80 1.88
C ILE A 70 -0.40 2.00 2.56
N ALA A 71 -1.00 2.51 3.64
CA ALA A 71 -2.06 1.79 4.35
C ALA A 71 -3.34 1.75 3.49
N GLU A 72 -3.74 2.88 2.90
CA GLU A 72 -4.87 2.96 1.96
C GLU A 72 -4.65 2.03 0.76
N ILE A 73 -3.45 2.04 0.17
CA ILE A 73 -3.11 1.15 -0.93
C ILE A 73 -3.26 -0.31 -0.52
N LEU A 74 -2.76 -0.72 0.64
CA LEU A 74 -2.84 -2.11 1.09
C LEU A 74 -4.26 -2.56 1.38
N VAL A 75 -5.10 -1.68 1.94
CA VAL A 75 -6.55 -1.91 2.07
C VAL A 75 -7.17 -2.08 0.68
N GLY A 76 -6.81 -1.23 -0.28
CA GLY A 76 -7.24 -1.37 -1.67
C GLY A 76 -6.84 -2.71 -2.30
N ILE A 77 -5.59 -3.14 -2.13
CA ILE A 77 -5.13 -4.44 -2.64
C ILE A 77 -5.92 -5.60 -1.99
N ALA A 78 -6.28 -5.47 -0.70
CA ALA A 78 -6.96 -6.53 0.04
C ALA A 78 -8.44 -6.69 -0.34
N PHE A 79 -9.15 -5.59 -0.60
CA PHE A 79 -10.63 -5.60 -0.69
C PHE A 79 -11.20 -5.19 -2.05
N LEU A 80 -10.42 -4.59 -2.97
CA LEU A 80 -10.91 -4.30 -4.31
C LEU A 80 -11.11 -5.57 -5.13
N LYS A 81 -12.24 -5.62 -5.85
CA LYS A 81 -12.56 -6.73 -6.76
C LYS A 81 -11.83 -6.54 -8.10
N PRO A 82 -11.51 -7.62 -8.83
CA PRO A 82 -11.01 -7.52 -10.20
C PRO A 82 -12.10 -7.04 -11.15
N LYS A 83 -11.70 -6.42 -12.26
CA LYS A 83 -12.61 -5.96 -13.30
C LYS A 83 -13.06 -7.15 -14.17
N LYS A 84 -14.37 -7.41 -14.23
CA LYS A 84 -14.96 -8.63 -14.81
C LYS A 84 -14.85 -8.76 -16.35
N SER A 85 -14.71 -7.66 -17.10
CA SER A 85 -14.68 -7.69 -18.57
C SER A 85 -13.69 -6.67 -19.15
N GLY A 86 -13.05 -7.02 -20.28
CA GLY A 86 -12.13 -6.13 -21.01
C GLY A 86 -10.85 -5.76 -20.25
N SER A 87 -10.50 -6.52 -19.22
CA SER A 87 -9.40 -6.24 -18.30
C SER A 87 -8.19 -7.13 -18.59
N LEU A 88 -6.98 -6.55 -18.55
CA LEU A 88 -5.71 -7.31 -18.54
C LEU A 88 -5.50 -8.07 -17.21
N ILE A 89 -6.28 -7.70 -16.18
CA ILE A 89 -6.25 -8.22 -14.82
C ILE A 89 -7.66 -8.72 -14.49
N ALA A 90 -8.09 -9.76 -15.20
CA ALA A 90 -9.40 -10.38 -14.98
C ALA A 90 -9.40 -11.33 -13.77
N ASP A 91 -8.23 -11.83 -13.39
CA ASP A 91 -8.02 -12.72 -12.25
C ASP A 91 -7.60 -11.95 -11.00
N GLU A 92 -8.21 -12.27 -9.86
CA GLU A 92 -7.98 -11.60 -8.58
C GLU A 92 -6.54 -11.81 -8.08
N SER A 93 -6.02 -13.03 -8.16
CA SER A 93 -4.65 -13.36 -7.72
C SER A 93 -3.62 -12.64 -8.58
N LEU A 94 -3.84 -12.59 -9.89
CA LEU A 94 -3.00 -11.81 -10.81
C LEU A 94 -3.02 -10.32 -10.47
N GLY A 95 -4.20 -9.77 -10.14
CA GLY A 95 -4.35 -8.36 -9.77
C GLY A 95 -3.65 -7.98 -8.49
N ILE A 96 -3.84 -8.79 -7.44
CA ILE A 96 -3.15 -8.62 -6.17
C ILE A 96 -1.64 -8.68 -6.38
N ASN A 97 -1.13 -9.69 -7.07
CA ASN A 97 0.30 -9.82 -7.33
C ASN A 97 0.86 -8.66 -8.15
N THR A 98 0.12 -8.16 -9.14
CA THR A 98 0.54 -7.00 -9.94
C THR A 98 0.62 -5.73 -9.09
N CYS A 99 -0.39 -5.46 -8.25
CA CYS A 99 -0.37 -4.33 -7.34
C CYS A 99 0.78 -4.44 -6.34
N LEU A 100 1.00 -5.61 -5.75
CA LEU A 100 2.10 -5.85 -4.81
C LEU A 100 3.47 -5.63 -5.46
N ASN A 101 3.66 -6.09 -6.70
CA ASN A 101 4.89 -5.85 -7.46
C ASN A 101 5.14 -4.35 -7.65
N TYR A 102 4.13 -3.60 -8.10
CA TYR A 102 4.28 -2.16 -8.32
C TYR A 102 4.44 -1.37 -7.02
N LEU A 103 3.80 -1.79 -5.92
CA LEU A 103 4.02 -1.21 -4.60
C LEU A 103 5.45 -1.46 -4.10
N SER A 104 5.98 -2.69 -4.29
CA SER A 104 7.36 -3.02 -3.95
C SER A 104 8.38 -2.18 -4.75
N GLU A 105 8.12 -2.00 -6.05
CA GLU A 105 8.93 -1.14 -6.92
C GLU A 105 8.83 0.34 -6.54
N LEU A 106 7.64 0.82 -6.15
CA LEU A 106 7.44 2.18 -5.64
C LEU A 106 8.25 2.39 -4.36
N ILE A 107 8.16 1.49 -3.38
CA ILE A 107 8.93 1.56 -2.13
C ILE A 107 10.44 1.57 -2.43
N THR A 108 10.89 0.71 -3.36
CA THR A 108 12.28 0.72 -3.83
C THR A 108 12.66 2.09 -4.42
N ALA A 109 11.81 2.67 -5.26
CA ALA A 109 12.05 4.00 -5.84
C ALA A 109 12.11 5.10 -4.77
N ARG A 110 11.26 5.04 -3.74
CA ARG A 110 11.27 5.96 -2.59
C ARG A 110 12.55 5.84 -1.78
N ILE A 111 12.97 4.62 -1.44
CA ILE A 111 14.25 4.35 -0.73
C ILE A 111 15.43 4.94 -1.52
N ASN A 112 15.45 4.70 -2.83
CA ASN A 112 16.51 5.23 -3.69
C ASN A 112 16.47 6.77 -3.77
N CYS A 113 15.29 7.39 -3.78
CA CYS A 113 15.14 8.84 -3.69
C CYS A 113 15.70 9.39 -2.37
N ILE A 114 15.32 8.79 -1.23
CA ILE A 114 15.83 9.14 0.10
C ILE A 114 17.35 9.03 0.16
N THR A 115 17.89 7.90 -0.28
CA THR A 115 19.33 7.62 -0.29
C THR A 115 20.08 8.63 -1.14
N ARG A 116 19.53 9.01 -2.29
CA ARG A 116 20.21 9.88 -3.25
C ARG A 116 20.16 11.35 -2.86
N TYR A 117 19.07 11.81 -2.27
CA TYR A 117 18.80 13.25 -2.10
C TYR A 117 18.67 13.70 -0.64
N TYR A 118 18.42 12.81 0.31
CA TYR A 118 18.10 13.17 1.69
C TYR A 118 19.05 12.59 2.76
N TYR A 119 20.07 11.82 2.35
CA TYR A 119 21.00 11.10 3.23
C TYR A 119 21.70 11.96 4.31
N LEU A 120 21.77 13.29 4.16
CA LEU A 120 22.51 14.16 5.10
C LEU A 120 21.91 15.55 5.39
N MET A 121 20.81 15.98 4.74
CA MET A 121 20.49 17.42 4.68
C MET A 121 19.11 17.87 5.18
N LYS A 122 18.09 17.00 5.29
CA LYS A 122 16.77 17.30 5.91
C LYS A 122 15.86 16.08 5.89
N LYS A 123 15.00 15.90 6.90
CA LYS A 123 13.89 14.94 6.84
C LYS A 123 12.91 15.39 5.75
N PRO A 124 12.51 14.52 4.79
CA PRO A 124 11.45 14.87 3.84
C PRO A 124 10.13 15.12 4.58
N HIS A 125 9.27 15.99 4.03
CA HIS A 125 7.98 16.30 4.65
C HIS A 125 6.92 15.21 4.42
N ASN A 126 7.02 14.49 3.30
CA ASN A 126 6.08 13.45 2.89
C ASN A 126 6.65 12.04 3.09
N THR A 127 7.21 11.77 4.27
CA THR A 127 7.67 10.43 4.66
C THR A 127 6.53 9.62 5.25
N ASP A 128 6.43 8.35 4.88
CA ASP A 128 5.65 7.36 5.63
C ASP A 128 6.49 6.70 6.73
N ILE A 129 5.89 5.78 7.50
CA ILE A 129 6.60 5.09 8.59
C ILE A 129 7.74 4.19 8.09
N PHE A 130 7.63 3.63 6.87
CA PHE A 130 8.71 2.87 6.27
C PHE A 130 9.88 3.79 5.96
N ASP A 131 9.63 4.91 5.28
CA ASP A 131 10.63 5.90 4.93
C ASP A 131 11.37 6.41 6.17
N GLU A 132 10.63 6.65 7.25
CA GLU A 132 11.19 7.07 8.55
C GLU A 132 12.12 6.03 9.15
N ILE A 133 11.79 4.75 9.03
CA ILE A 133 12.62 3.66 9.53
C ILE A 133 13.85 3.48 8.64
N ILE A 134 13.67 3.54 7.31
CA ILE A 134 14.76 3.48 6.35
C ILE A 134 15.78 4.57 6.62
N LEU A 135 15.36 5.82 6.88
CA LEU A 135 16.24 6.94 7.21
C LEU A 135 17.17 6.69 8.42
N LYS A 136 16.86 5.71 9.29
CA LYS A 136 17.69 5.36 10.46
C LYS A 136 18.84 4.41 10.13
N PHE A 137 18.89 3.82 8.94
CA PHE A 137 19.93 2.86 8.54
C PHE A 137 21.01 3.47 7.64
N PRO A 138 22.26 2.98 7.69
CA PRO A 138 23.32 3.37 6.76
C PRO A 138 22.92 2.99 5.32
N GLN A 139 22.70 4.00 4.49
CA GLN A 139 22.22 3.79 3.12
C GLN A 139 23.38 3.29 2.23
N LYS A 140 23.25 2.06 1.72
CA LYS A 140 24.07 1.60 0.60
C LYS A 140 23.50 2.18 -0.70
N LYS A 141 24.34 2.44 -1.70
CA LYS A 141 23.86 2.83 -3.04
C LYS A 141 23.08 1.65 -3.65
N ASP A 142 21.87 1.95 -4.10
CA ASP A 142 20.94 1.07 -4.82
C ASP A 142 20.39 -0.10 -3.98
N ILE A 143 19.28 0.16 -3.28
CA ILE A 143 18.64 -0.80 -2.38
C ILE A 143 17.37 -1.32 -3.04
N ARG A 144 17.37 -2.59 -3.46
CA ARG A 144 16.12 -3.28 -3.81
C ARG A 144 15.38 -3.67 -2.53
N ALA A 145 14.15 -3.21 -2.37
CA ALA A 145 13.30 -3.64 -1.27
C ALA A 145 12.96 -5.13 -1.45
N LYS A 146 13.34 -5.97 -0.49
CA LYS A 146 12.94 -7.39 -0.45
C LYS A 146 11.65 -7.56 0.37
N ASN A 147 10.66 -6.71 0.09
CA ASN A 147 9.46 -6.54 0.93
C ASN A 147 8.20 -7.22 0.39
N ILE A 148 8.25 -7.82 -0.80
CA ILE A 148 7.05 -8.38 -1.45
C ILE A 148 6.34 -9.45 -0.61
N ASN A 149 7.10 -10.28 0.11
CA ASN A 149 6.53 -11.34 0.95
C ASN A 149 5.87 -10.75 2.20
N ASP A 150 6.49 -9.74 2.81
CA ASP A 150 5.92 -9.04 3.97
C ASP A 150 4.62 -8.32 3.59
N LEU A 151 4.60 -7.64 2.44
CA LEU A 151 3.39 -6.98 1.92
C LEU A 151 2.29 -8.00 1.59
N ARG A 152 2.66 -9.15 1.01
CA ARG A 152 1.72 -10.24 0.73
C ARG A 152 1.15 -10.81 2.03
N GLU A 153 1.97 -10.96 3.07
CA GLU A 153 1.52 -11.42 4.39
C GLU A 153 0.54 -10.42 5.02
N ILE A 154 0.76 -9.12 4.88
CA ILE A 154 -0.18 -8.09 5.35
C ILE A 154 -1.53 -8.23 4.64
N VAL A 155 -1.53 -8.31 3.29
CA VAL A 155 -2.76 -8.48 2.51
C VAL A 155 -3.50 -9.76 2.92
N TYR A 156 -2.77 -10.85 3.12
CA TYR A 156 -3.34 -12.10 3.59
C TYR A 156 -3.96 -11.95 4.99
N LYS A 157 -3.24 -11.36 5.95
CA LYS A 157 -3.75 -11.09 7.30
C LYS A 157 -5.00 -10.22 7.29
N LEU A 158 -5.07 -9.19 6.45
CA LEU A 158 -6.24 -8.33 6.30
C LEU A 158 -7.47 -9.11 5.83
N ARG A 159 -7.30 -9.98 4.83
CA ARG A 159 -8.40 -10.81 4.31
C ARG A 159 -8.87 -11.85 5.34
N SER A 160 -7.94 -12.53 5.99
CA SER A 160 -8.25 -13.55 6.99
C SER A 160 -8.67 -12.99 8.34
N TYR A 161 -8.57 -11.68 8.57
CA TYR A 161 -9.03 -11.04 9.79
C TYR A 161 -10.53 -11.28 10.03
N PHE A 162 -11.32 -11.27 8.95
CA PHE A 162 -12.78 -11.44 8.98
C PHE A 162 -13.25 -12.87 8.73
N GLU A 163 -12.32 -13.84 8.61
CA GLU A 163 -12.66 -15.25 8.46
C GLU A 163 -12.87 -15.97 9.80
N LYS A 164 -12.55 -15.28 10.91
CA LYS A 164 -12.72 -15.75 12.30
C LYS A 164 -14.07 -15.32 12.87
#